data_AF-A0A225VQR4-F1
#
_entry.id   AF-A0A225VQR4-F1
#
_cell.length_a   1.000
_cell.length_b   1.000
_cell.length_c   1.000
_cell.angle_alpha   90.00
_cell.angle_beta   90.00
_cell.angle_gamma   90.00
#
_symmetry.space_group_name_H-M   'P 1'
#
loop_
_entity.id
_entity.type
_entity.pdbx_description
1 polymer ?
#
loop_
_entity_poly.entity_id
_entity_poly.type
_entity_poly.pdbx_seq_one_letter_code
_entity_poly.pdbx_strand_id
1 'polypeptide(L)'
;MAVEFDGLLLLEAEVTNARTSTISANSRASYLGSAVRFLQWMLQNKRALVTDHFANSLLYDEHGVADKNSIKCALSSAPANPPIDFDRITARDFLTWIFSMKKRNCDFHSFSTYAGHRSAFLNLYQDYHRVMSAGLVREMSSHFKGLQRQVAGAICQGHGQIEVGKDPMSFGLYKQVALAMLQSTSRDMIFARTFMILSWNLMSSAANTVSICYGHLAWRDDALCAYFAYMKNDQRGTRPRDPRHVYANPISPEICPILALGKCYAFHDIVSL
;
A
#
# COMPACT_ATOMS: atom_id res chain seq x y z
N MET A 1 -35.37 18.89 20.50
CA MET A 1 -35.60 17.52 20.00
C MET A 1 -35.16 17.30 18.55
N ALA A 2 -35.43 18.18 17.58
CA ALA A 2 -34.95 17.97 16.19
C ALA A 2 -33.43 18.18 16.00
N VAL A 3 -32.82 19.08 16.78
CA VAL A 3 -31.38 19.43 16.68
C VAL A 3 -30.47 18.36 17.29
N GLU A 4 -30.93 17.61 18.31
CA GLU A 4 -30.16 16.51 18.91
C GLU A 4 -30.13 15.25 18.05
N PHE A 5 -31.19 14.99 17.28
CA PHE A 5 -31.28 13.82 16.42
C PHE A 5 -30.34 13.91 15.21
N ASP A 6 -30.19 15.11 14.65
CA ASP A 6 -29.26 15.40 13.56
C ASP A 6 -27.80 15.28 14.03
N GLY A 7 -27.51 15.74 15.26
CA GLY A 7 -26.21 15.57 15.89
C GLY A 7 -25.82 14.09 16.14
N LEU A 8 -26.77 13.25 16.56
CA LEU A 8 -26.51 11.83 16.77
C LEU A 8 -26.20 11.09 15.46
N LEU A 9 -26.96 11.35 14.39
CA LEU A 9 -26.71 10.74 13.09
C LEU A 9 -25.33 11.15 12.52
N LEU A 10 -24.92 12.41 12.72
CA LEU A 10 -23.59 12.87 12.34
C LEU A 10 -22.49 12.16 13.13
N LEU A 11 -22.66 11.96 14.44
CA LEU A 11 -21.72 11.22 15.28
C LEU A 11 -21.65 9.74 14.89
N GLU A 12 -22.77 9.10 14.59
CA GLU A 12 -22.81 7.71 14.11
C GLU A 12 -22.16 7.56 12.73
N ALA A 13 -22.35 8.55 11.84
CA ALA A 13 -21.64 8.62 10.57
C ALA A 13 -20.13 8.78 10.78
N GLU A 14 -19.70 9.62 11.73
CA GLU A 14 -18.29 9.81 12.08
C GLU A 14 -17.66 8.54 12.67
N VAL A 15 -18.37 7.83 13.55
CA VAL A 15 -17.95 6.52 14.07
C VAL A 15 -17.81 5.49 12.94
N THR A 16 -18.74 5.49 11.98
CA THR A 16 -18.69 4.60 10.81
C THR A 16 -17.51 4.96 9.89
N ASN A 17 -17.23 6.25 9.69
CA ASN A 17 -16.07 6.74 8.94
C ASN A 17 -14.74 6.40 9.63
N ALA A 18 -14.67 6.51 10.96
CA ALA A 18 -13.51 6.13 11.75
C ALA A 18 -13.21 4.62 11.63
N ARG A 19 -14.25 3.77 11.64
CA ARG A 19 -14.08 2.32 11.45
C ARG A 19 -13.64 1.97 10.02
N THR A 20 -14.22 2.63 9.02
CA THR A 20 -13.90 2.36 7.60
C THR A 20 -12.54 2.91 7.15
N SER A 21 -11.97 3.90 7.85
CA SER A 21 -10.64 4.48 7.59
C SER A 21 -9.47 3.66 8.12
N THR A 22 -9.72 2.51 8.77
CA THR A 22 -8.68 1.60 9.25
C THR A 22 -7.77 1.07 8.13
N ILE A 23 -8.28 1.02 6.88
CA ILE A 23 -7.54 0.49 5.72
C ILE A 23 -7.64 1.48 4.57
N SER A 24 -6.48 1.88 4.02
CA SER A 24 -6.44 2.81 2.89
C SER A 24 -7.08 2.21 1.62
N ALA A 25 -7.66 3.06 0.78
CA ALA A 25 -8.31 2.64 -0.48
C ALA A 25 -7.38 1.82 -1.38
N ASN A 26 -6.10 2.20 -1.47
CA ASN A 26 -5.08 1.45 -2.22
C ASN A 26 -4.85 0.04 -1.66
N SER A 27 -4.81 -0.09 -0.33
CA SER A 27 -4.66 -1.40 0.32
C SER A 27 -5.91 -2.25 0.11
N ARG A 28 -7.11 -1.67 0.21
CA ARG A 28 -8.37 -2.35 -0.10
C ARG A 28 -8.41 -2.88 -1.53
N ALA A 29 -8.01 -2.07 -2.52
CA ALA A 29 -7.94 -2.50 -3.91
C ALA A 29 -6.93 -3.65 -4.10
N SER A 30 -5.78 -3.58 -3.44
CA SER A 30 -4.77 -4.65 -3.46
C SER A 30 -5.29 -5.95 -2.81
N TYR A 31 -5.97 -5.84 -1.66
CA TYR A 31 -6.55 -6.98 -0.96
C TYR A 31 -7.67 -7.63 -1.76
N LEU A 32 -8.56 -6.83 -2.36
CA LEU A 32 -9.61 -7.30 -3.24
C LEU A 32 -9.04 -8.06 -4.44
N GLY A 33 -8.00 -7.52 -5.09
CA GLY A 33 -7.32 -8.21 -6.20
C GLY A 33 -6.70 -9.54 -5.78
N SER A 34 -6.13 -9.60 -4.57
CA SER A 34 -5.61 -10.85 -4.00
C SER A 34 -6.71 -11.86 -3.67
N ALA A 35 -7.81 -11.41 -3.06
CA ALA A 35 -8.95 -12.24 -2.71
C ALA A 35 -9.60 -12.84 -3.96
N VAL A 36 -9.78 -12.04 -5.02
CA VAL A 36 -10.31 -12.52 -6.31
C VAL A 36 -9.44 -13.63 -6.90
N ARG A 37 -8.12 -13.45 -6.91
CA ARG A 37 -7.17 -14.49 -7.40
C ARG A 37 -7.21 -15.75 -6.56
N PHE A 38 -7.31 -15.60 -5.24
CA PHE A 38 -7.43 -16.72 -4.32
C PHE A 38 -8.72 -17.51 -4.58
N LEU A 39 -9.86 -16.83 -4.68
CA LEU A 39 -11.17 -17.46 -4.90
C LEU A 39 -11.26 -18.13 -6.27
N GLN A 40 -10.74 -17.50 -7.32
CA GLN A 40 -10.67 -18.10 -8.65
C GLN A 40 -9.89 -19.43 -8.61
N TRP A 41 -8.76 -19.47 -7.89
CA TRP A 41 -7.98 -20.69 -7.70
C TRP A 41 -8.72 -21.74 -6.84
N MET A 42 -9.40 -21.31 -5.77
CA MET A 42 -10.19 -22.20 -4.90
C MET A 42 -11.35 -22.87 -5.65
N LEU A 43 -12.05 -22.13 -6.51
CA LEU A 43 -13.13 -22.65 -7.35
C LEU A 43 -12.66 -23.79 -8.27
N GLN A 44 -11.44 -23.71 -8.79
CA GLN A 44 -10.84 -24.72 -9.66
C GLN A 44 -10.25 -25.91 -8.90
N ASN A 45 -9.55 -25.66 -7.78
CA ASN A 45 -8.69 -26.66 -7.15
C ASN A 45 -9.25 -27.21 -5.83
N LYS A 46 -10.18 -26.49 -5.20
CA LYS A 46 -10.68 -26.74 -3.83
C LYS A 46 -12.18 -26.43 -3.72
N ARG A 47 -12.97 -26.84 -4.72
CA ARG A 47 -14.42 -26.53 -4.82
C ARG A 47 -15.23 -26.91 -3.57
N ALA A 48 -14.82 -27.96 -2.86
CA ALA A 48 -15.47 -28.44 -1.62
C ALA A 48 -15.34 -27.49 -0.41
N LEU A 49 -14.48 -26.47 -0.50
CA LEU A 49 -14.29 -25.43 0.53
C LEU A 49 -14.96 -24.09 0.13
N VAL A 50 -15.48 -23.99 -1.10
CA VAL A 50 -16.24 -22.84 -1.59
C VAL A 50 -17.72 -23.13 -1.38
N THR A 51 -18.47 -22.15 -0.87
CA THR A 51 -19.91 -22.34 -0.66
C THR A 51 -20.66 -22.41 -2.00
N ASP A 52 -21.67 -23.28 -2.08
CA ASP A 52 -22.42 -23.45 -3.33
C ASP A 52 -23.18 -22.19 -3.72
N HIS A 53 -23.75 -21.49 -2.73
CA HIS A 53 -24.43 -20.22 -2.96
C HIS A 53 -23.50 -19.17 -3.60
N PHE A 54 -22.26 -19.06 -3.12
CA PHE A 54 -21.29 -18.16 -3.73
C PHE A 54 -20.90 -18.62 -5.13
N ALA A 55 -20.54 -19.89 -5.30
CA ALA A 55 -20.11 -20.42 -6.59
C ALA A 55 -21.19 -20.29 -7.68
N ASN A 56 -22.46 -20.47 -7.32
CA ASN A 56 -23.59 -20.37 -8.25
C ASN A 56 -23.93 -18.93 -8.63
N SER A 57 -23.49 -17.94 -7.86
CA SER A 57 -23.68 -16.52 -8.16
C SER A 57 -22.69 -15.96 -9.21
N LEU A 58 -21.74 -16.79 -9.66
CA LEU A 58 -20.64 -16.35 -10.53
C LEU A 58 -20.88 -16.68 -12.00
N LEU A 59 -20.28 -15.86 -12.86
CA LEU A 59 -20.14 -16.15 -14.29
C LEU A 59 -18.85 -16.93 -14.52
N TYR A 60 -18.90 -17.89 -15.45
CA TYR A 60 -17.76 -18.72 -15.84
C TYR A 60 -17.51 -18.57 -17.34
N ASP A 61 -16.25 -18.68 -17.74
CA ASP A 61 -15.88 -18.77 -19.15
C ASP A 61 -16.11 -20.18 -19.72
N GLU A 62 -15.85 -20.33 -21.02
CA GLU A 62 -16.00 -21.59 -21.75
C GLU A 62 -15.12 -22.73 -21.21
N HIS A 63 -14.10 -22.40 -20.42
CA HIS A 63 -13.18 -23.36 -19.80
C HIS A 63 -13.53 -23.63 -18.32
N GLY A 64 -14.66 -23.13 -17.83
CA GLY A 64 -15.10 -23.30 -16.44
C GLY A 64 -14.29 -22.46 -15.45
N VAL A 65 -13.60 -21.42 -15.90
CA VAL A 65 -12.89 -20.47 -15.03
C VAL A 65 -13.83 -19.33 -14.65
N ALA A 66 -13.98 -19.10 -13.35
CA ALA A 66 -14.83 -18.00 -12.87
C ALA A 66 -14.27 -16.64 -13.28
N ASP A 67 -15.14 -15.77 -13.79
CA ASP A 67 -14.77 -14.41 -14.19
C ASP A 67 -14.37 -13.55 -12.98
N LYS A 68 -13.27 -12.81 -13.12
CA LYS A 68 -12.71 -11.99 -12.05
C LYS A 68 -13.62 -10.83 -11.67
N ASN A 69 -14.33 -10.24 -12.64
CA ASN A 69 -15.24 -9.13 -12.36
C ASN A 69 -16.50 -9.63 -11.66
N SER A 70 -17.00 -10.81 -12.03
CA SER A 70 -18.08 -11.48 -11.34
C SER A 70 -17.74 -11.80 -9.88
N ILE A 71 -16.55 -12.35 -9.60
CA ILE A 71 -16.08 -12.58 -8.22
C ILE A 71 -16.00 -11.26 -7.45
N LYS A 72 -15.43 -10.22 -8.07
CA LYS A 72 -15.33 -8.89 -7.46
C LYS A 72 -16.71 -8.30 -7.11
N CYS A 73 -17.70 -8.48 -7.99
CA CYS A 73 -19.07 -8.06 -7.75
C CYS A 73 -19.69 -8.86 -6.60
N ALA A 74 -19.53 -10.18 -6.57
CA ALA A 74 -20.05 -11.02 -5.50
C ALA A 74 -19.46 -10.65 -4.12
N LEU A 75 -18.17 -10.30 -4.06
CA LEU A 75 -17.53 -9.84 -2.83
C LEU A 75 -18.06 -8.50 -2.30
N SER A 76 -18.69 -7.67 -3.15
CA SER A 76 -19.31 -6.41 -2.70
C SER A 76 -20.54 -6.61 -1.82
N SER A 77 -21.13 -7.81 -1.87
CA SER A 77 -22.27 -8.22 -1.02
C SER A 77 -21.86 -8.69 0.38
N ALA A 78 -20.57 -8.61 0.74
CA ALA A 78 -20.13 -8.94 2.09
C ALA A 78 -20.90 -8.10 3.14
N PRO A 79 -21.39 -8.72 4.23
CA PRO A 79 -21.12 -10.08 4.70
C PRO A 79 -22.15 -11.15 4.26
N ALA A 80 -23.15 -10.83 3.44
CA ALA A 80 -24.34 -11.67 3.23
C ALA A 80 -24.11 -12.97 2.42
N ASN A 81 -23.00 -13.08 1.66
CA ASN A 81 -22.70 -14.24 0.81
C ASN A 81 -21.24 -14.71 1.02
N PRO A 82 -20.97 -15.56 2.04
CA PRO A 82 -19.60 -15.98 2.37
C PRO A 82 -19.01 -16.86 1.26
N PRO A 83 -17.81 -16.53 0.75
CA PRO A 83 -17.25 -17.20 -0.43
C PRO A 83 -16.62 -18.54 -0.11
N ILE A 84 -16.23 -18.76 1.14
CA ILE A 84 -15.56 -19.96 1.60
C ILE A 84 -16.15 -20.41 2.93
N ASP A 85 -16.00 -21.69 3.21
CA ASP A 85 -16.23 -22.22 4.55
C ASP A 85 -15.05 -21.80 5.46
N PHE A 86 -15.26 -20.72 6.21
CA PHE A 86 -14.26 -20.13 7.10
C PHE A 86 -13.84 -21.03 8.26
N ASP A 87 -14.65 -22.04 8.60
CA ASP A 87 -14.39 -22.97 9.71
C ASP A 87 -13.60 -24.19 9.24
N ARG A 88 -13.73 -24.59 7.97
CA ARG A 88 -13.02 -25.74 7.39
C ARG A 88 -11.68 -25.39 6.76
N ILE A 89 -11.46 -24.14 6.37
CA ILE A 89 -10.23 -23.74 5.69
C ILE A 89 -9.01 -23.83 6.62
N THR A 90 -7.92 -24.41 6.10
CA THR A 90 -6.67 -24.59 6.86
C THR A 90 -5.54 -23.70 6.34
N ALA A 91 -4.47 -23.55 7.13
CA ALA A 91 -3.27 -22.84 6.67
C ALA A 91 -2.68 -23.50 5.42
N ARG A 92 -2.77 -24.83 5.34
CA ARG A 92 -2.27 -25.62 4.22
C ARG A 92 -2.99 -25.27 2.92
N ASP A 93 -4.30 -25.06 2.92
CA ASP A 93 -5.05 -24.70 1.72
C ASP A 93 -4.60 -23.34 1.18
N PHE A 94 -4.50 -22.35 2.06
CA PHE A 94 -3.99 -21.03 1.70
C PHE A 94 -2.54 -21.08 1.19
N LEU A 95 -1.67 -21.82 1.87
CA LEU A 95 -0.27 -21.94 1.47
C LEU A 95 -0.11 -22.69 0.14
N THR A 96 -0.94 -23.69 -0.12
CA THR A 96 -0.92 -24.42 -1.41
C THR A 96 -1.17 -23.46 -2.57
N TRP A 97 -2.11 -22.52 -2.41
CA TRP A 97 -2.31 -21.43 -3.37
C TRP A 97 -1.09 -20.50 -3.48
N ILE A 98 -0.49 -20.13 -2.35
CA ILE A 98 0.74 -19.31 -2.36
C ILE A 98 1.87 -20.00 -3.15
N PHE A 99 2.03 -21.31 -2.99
CA PHE A 99 3.02 -22.12 -3.70
C PHE A 99 2.68 -22.34 -5.18
N SER A 100 1.39 -22.40 -5.55
CA SER A 100 0.99 -22.52 -6.96
C SER A 100 1.29 -21.26 -7.76
N MET A 101 1.48 -20.12 -7.10
CA MET A 101 1.86 -18.85 -7.73
C MET A 101 3.36 -18.71 -7.99
N LYS A 102 4.19 -19.75 -7.84
CA LYS A 102 5.63 -19.65 -8.18
C LYS A 102 5.84 -19.21 -9.64
N LYS A 103 6.92 -18.47 -9.89
CA LYS A 103 7.28 -18.05 -11.26
C LYS A 103 7.54 -19.28 -12.13
N ARG A 104 7.46 -19.12 -13.47
CA ARG A 104 7.76 -20.19 -14.45
C ARG A 104 9.12 -20.86 -14.22
N ASN A 105 10.07 -20.15 -13.62
CA ASN A 105 11.40 -20.64 -13.30
C ASN A 105 11.47 -21.39 -11.95
N CYS A 106 10.33 -21.73 -11.34
CA CYS A 106 10.20 -22.23 -9.97
C CYS A 106 10.73 -21.29 -8.86
N ASP A 107 11.18 -20.09 -9.23
CA ASP A 107 11.59 -19.05 -8.30
C ASP A 107 10.43 -18.48 -7.48
N PHE A 108 10.76 -18.14 -6.24
CA PHE A 108 9.83 -17.47 -5.33
C PHE A 108 9.58 -16.02 -5.75
N HIS A 109 8.38 -15.53 -5.47
CA HIS A 109 8.09 -14.09 -5.50
C HIS A 109 8.78 -13.38 -4.33
N SER A 110 8.84 -12.04 -4.38
CA SER A 110 9.35 -11.26 -3.26
C SER A 110 8.51 -11.51 -2.02
N PHE A 111 9.16 -11.53 -0.85
CA PHE A 111 8.48 -11.73 0.44
C PHE A 111 7.33 -10.73 0.66
N SER A 112 7.50 -9.49 0.19
CA SER A 112 6.48 -8.45 0.23
C SER A 112 5.17 -8.84 -0.47
N THR A 113 5.23 -9.59 -1.57
CA THR A 113 4.05 -10.09 -2.29
C THR A 113 3.29 -11.10 -1.43
N TYR A 114 3.98 -12.07 -0.85
CA TYR A 114 3.36 -13.06 0.02
C TYR A 114 2.76 -12.44 1.29
N ALA A 115 3.46 -11.49 1.91
CA ALA A 115 2.94 -10.74 3.05
C ALA A 115 1.66 -9.98 2.68
N GLY A 116 1.59 -9.39 1.48
CA GLY A 116 0.38 -8.75 0.95
C GLY A 116 -0.79 -9.72 0.82
N HIS A 117 -0.55 -10.93 0.29
CA HIS A 117 -1.58 -11.97 0.19
C HIS A 117 -2.09 -12.43 1.57
N ARG A 118 -1.21 -12.55 2.56
CA ARG A 118 -1.59 -12.86 3.94
C ARG A 118 -2.49 -11.78 4.53
N SER A 119 -2.16 -10.50 4.35
CA SER A 119 -2.99 -9.39 4.83
C SER A 119 -4.35 -9.37 4.13
N ALA A 120 -4.38 -9.65 2.82
CA ALA A 120 -5.64 -9.77 2.08
C ALA A 120 -6.54 -10.90 2.60
N PHE A 121 -5.95 -12.04 2.96
CA PHE A 121 -6.68 -13.16 3.54
C PHE A 121 -7.25 -12.82 4.92
N LEU A 122 -6.49 -12.12 5.77
CA LEU A 122 -7.00 -11.59 7.04
C LEU A 122 -8.12 -10.57 6.83
N ASN A 123 -7.99 -9.70 5.82
CA ASN A 123 -9.05 -8.74 5.46
C ASN A 123 -10.33 -9.46 5.03
N LEU A 124 -10.23 -10.56 4.28
CA LEU A 124 -11.39 -11.35 3.89
C LEU A 124 -12.16 -11.88 5.11
N TYR A 125 -11.48 -12.34 6.15
CA TYR A 125 -12.15 -12.72 7.40
C TYR A 125 -12.88 -11.52 8.04
N GLN A 126 -12.25 -10.35 8.06
CA GLN A 126 -12.82 -9.12 8.63
C GLN A 126 -14.06 -8.63 7.86
N ASP A 127 -14.02 -8.64 6.53
CA ASP A 127 -15.13 -8.22 5.65
C ASP A 127 -16.39 -9.07 5.89
N TYR A 128 -16.22 -10.35 6.24
CA TYR A 128 -17.30 -11.28 6.57
C TYR A 128 -17.59 -11.41 8.07
N HIS A 129 -17.03 -10.51 8.88
CA HIS A 129 -17.19 -10.47 10.34
C HIS A 129 -16.83 -11.79 11.04
N ARG A 130 -15.86 -12.53 10.48
CA ARG A 130 -15.30 -13.76 11.05
C ARG A 130 -13.97 -13.48 11.73
N VAL A 131 -13.72 -14.22 12.81
CA VAL A 131 -12.44 -14.16 13.53
C VAL A 131 -11.61 -15.38 13.16
N MET A 132 -10.39 -15.14 12.68
CA MET A 132 -9.46 -16.22 12.38
C MET A 132 -9.00 -16.88 13.70
N SER A 133 -9.02 -18.21 13.75
CA SER A 133 -8.60 -18.93 14.95
C SER A 133 -7.11 -18.67 15.27
N ALA A 134 -6.76 -18.59 16.55
CA ALA A 134 -5.39 -18.37 16.99
C ALA A 134 -4.42 -19.46 16.47
N GLY A 135 -4.92 -20.70 16.34
CA GLY A 135 -4.19 -21.83 15.74
C GLY A 135 -3.80 -21.55 14.29
N LEU A 136 -4.78 -21.14 13.47
CA LEU A 136 -4.57 -20.81 12.05
C LEU A 136 -3.60 -19.64 11.87
N VAL A 137 -3.76 -18.56 12.64
CA VAL A 137 -2.85 -17.39 12.60
C VAL A 137 -1.41 -17.79 12.94
N ARG A 138 -1.22 -18.64 13.95
CA ARG A 138 0.09 -19.13 14.38
C ARG A 138 0.72 -20.03 13.32
N GLU A 139 -0.06 -20.95 12.75
CA GLU A 139 0.39 -21.87 11.71
C GLU A 139 0.84 -21.10 10.45
N MET A 140 0.01 -20.16 9.97
CA MET A 140 0.38 -19.25 8.88
C MET A 140 1.69 -18.50 9.21
N SER A 141 1.82 -17.95 10.41
CA SER A 141 3.04 -17.23 10.82
C SER A 141 4.28 -18.12 10.79
N SER A 142 4.16 -19.37 11.23
CA SER A 142 5.26 -20.36 11.23
C SER A 142 5.69 -20.70 9.80
N HIS A 143 4.74 -20.99 8.91
CA HIS A 143 5.04 -21.30 7.52
C HIS A 143 5.67 -20.14 6.77
N PHE A 144 5.20 -18.92 6.99
CA PHE A 144 5.82 -17.73 6.38
C PHE A 144 7.25 -17.50 6.86
N LYS A 145 7.57 -17.78 8.13
CA LYS A 145 8.95 -17.78 8.62
C LYS A 145 9.80 -18.86 7.93
N GLY A 146 9.24 -20.05 7.72
CA GLY A 146 9.89 -21.12 6.97
C GLY A 146 10.20 -20.73 5.51
N LEU A 147 9.21 -20.14 4.83
CA LEU A 147 9.36 -19.64 3.46
C LEU A 147 10.44 -18.54 3.38
N GLN A 148 10.46 -17.61 4.34
CA GLN A 148 11.47 -16.56 4.40
C GLN A 148 12.89 -17.14 4.54
N ARG A 149 13.05 -18.19 5.35
CA ARG A 149 14.34 -18.89 5.50
C ARG A 149 14.75 -19.63 4.22
N GLN A 150 13.81 -20.25 3.52
CA GLN A 150 14.09 -20.91 2.23
C GLN A 150 14.54 -19.91 1.16
N VAL A 151 13.85 -18.76 1.05
CA VAL A 151 14.23 -17.68 0.14
C VAL A 151 15.61 -17.12 0.49
N ALA A 152 15.87 -16.85 1.77
CA ALA A 152 17.19 -16.40 2.22
C ALA A 152 18.28 -17.43 1.95
N GLY A 153 18.01 -18.71 2.16
CA GLY A 153 18.94 -19.81 1.85
C GLY A 153 19.26 -19.91 0.36
N ALA A 154 18.25 -19.76 -0.52
CA ALA A 154 18.45 -19.71 -1.96
C ALA A 154 19.36 -18.54 -2.38
N ILE A 155 19.12 -17.34 -1.82
CA ILE A 155 19.96 -16.15 -2.07
C ILE A 155 21.40 -16.40 -1.62
N CYS A 156 21.61 -16.98 -0.43
CA CYS A 156 22.95 -17.35 0.03
C CYS A 156 23.68 -18.34 -0.89
N GLN A 157 22.94 -19.19 -1.58
CA GLN A 157 23.46 -20.16 -2.56
C GLN A 157 23.66 -19.55 -3.96
N GLY A 158 23.45 -18.24 -4.12
CA GLY A 158 23.56 -17.54 -5.40
C GLY A 158 22.31 -17.61 -6.28
N HIS A 159 21.22 -18.21 -5.78
CA HIS A 159 19.93 -18.27 -6.46
C HIS A 159 19.02 -17.13 -5.99
N GLY A 160 18.98 -16.05 -6.78
CA GLY A 160 18.15 -14.87 -6.53
C GLY A 160 18.97 -13.59 -6.39
N GLN A 161 18.28 -12.44 -6.36
CA GLN A 161 18.92 -11.14 -6.17
C GLN A 161 18.99 -10.80 -4.68
N ILE A 162 20.17 -10.36 -4.23
CA ILE A 162 20.38 -9.84 -2.86
C ILE A 162 19.64 -8.52 -2.69
N GLU A 163 19.74 -7.65 -3.69
CA GLU A 163 19.00 -6.38 -3.72
C GLU A 163 17.59 -6.62 -4.29
N VAL A 164 16.59 -6.31 -3.48
CA VAL A 164 15.18 -6.42 -3.85
C VAL A 164 14.61 -5.03 -3.97
N GLY A 165 14.22 -4.62 -5.18
CA GLY A 165 13.64 -3.30 -5.40
C GLY A 165 13.86 -2.80 -6.82
N LYS A 166 13.60 -1.51 -7.02
CA LYS A 166 14.08 -0.79 -8.21
C LYS A 166 15.48 -0.27 -7.89
N ASP A 167 16.35 -0.23 -8.90
CA ASP A 167 17.67 0.36 -8.73
C ASP A 167 17.54 1.83 -8.30
N PRO A 168 18.37 2.29 -7.35
CA PRO A 168 18.34 3.67 -6.92
C PRO A 168 18.73 4.57 -8.09
N MET A 169 18.03 5.70 -8.23
CA MET A 169 18.45 6.75 -9.15
C MET A 169 19.85 7.22 -8.74
N SER A 170 20.78 7.25 -9.70
CA SER A 170 22.13 7.73 -9.41
C SER A 170 22.10 9.23 -9.10
N PHE A 171 23.02 9.69 -8.24
CA PHE A 171 23.12 11.11 -7.90
C PHE A 171 23.38 11.99 -9.14
N GLY A 172 24.18 11.48 -10.09
CA GLY A 172 24.42 12.15 -11.36
C GLY A 172 23.15 12.34 -12.18
N LEU A 173 22.30 11.29 -12.27
CA LEU A 173 21.02 11.38 -12.97
C LEU A 173 20.07 12.36 -12.27
N TYR A 174 19.96 12.29 -10.95
CA TYR A 174 19.17 13.24 -10.15
C TYR A 174 19.55 14.70 -10.44
N LYS A 175 20.86 14.98 -10.45
CA LYS A 175 21.40 16.31 -10.73
C LYS A 175 21.06 16.80 -12.15
N GLN A 176 21.23 15.93 -13.15
CA GLN A 176 20.96 16.28 -14.56
C GLN A 176 19.46 16.52 -14.81
N VAL A 177 18.59 15.69 -14.25
CA VAL A 177 17.13 15.88 -14.36
C VAL A 177 16.70 17.18 -13.68
N ALA A 178 17.24 17.46 -12.48
CA ALA A 178 16.93 18.70 -11.76
C ALA A 178 17.41 19.95 -12.50
N LEU A 179 18.57 19.88 -13.18
CA LEU A 179 19.09 20.95 -14.03
C LEU A 179 18.20 21.18 -15.25
N ALA A 180 17.82 20.12 -15.96
CA ALA A 180 16.94 20.21 -17.13
C ALA A 180 15.58 20.84 -16.77
N MET A 181 15.00 20.47 -15.62
CA MET A 181 13.77 21.09 -15.13
C MET A 181 13.97 22.55 -14.67
N LEU A 182 15.14 22.90 -14.12
CA LEU A 182 15.44 24.27 -13.69
C LEU A 182 15.49 25.26 -14.86
N GLN A 183 15.95 24.80 -16.02
CA GLN A 183 16.07 25.58 -17.27
C GLN A 183 14.74 25.74 -18.00
N SER A 184 13.73 24.94 -17.67
CA SER A 184 12.39 25.05 -18.25
C SER A 184 11.61 26.21 -17.64
N THR A 185 10.78 26.87 -18.45
CA THR A 185 9.80 27.87 -18.03
C THR A 185 8.42 27.29 -17.74
N SER A 186 8.22 25.98 -17.97
CA SER A 186 6.95 25.31 -17.73
C SER A 186 6.64 25.21 -16.23
N ARG A 187 5.42 25.59 -15.85
CA ARG A 187 4.92 25.46 -14.47
C ARG A 187 4.97 24.02 -13.96
N ASP A 188 4.70 23.05 -14.83
CA ASP A 188 4.74 21.63 -14.47
C ASP A 188 6.17 21.17 -14.19
N MET A 189 7.15 21.69 -14.93
CA MET A 189 8.57 21.37 -14.72
C MET A 189 9.09 22.00 -13.43
N ILE A 190 8.66 23.23 -13.11
CA ILE A 190 9.00 23.90 -11.85
C ILE A 190 8.43 23.11 -10.66
N PHE A 191 7.17 22.67 -10.76
CA PHE A 191 6.53 21.83 -9.75
C PHE A 191 7.21 20.47 -9.63
N ALA A 192 7.41 19.75 -10.74
CA ALA A 192 8.05 18.43 -10.77
C ALA A 192 9.46 18.48 -10.16
N ARG A 193 10.24 19.54 -10.45
CA ARG A 193 11.54 19.77 -9.84
C ARG A 193 11.44 19.90 -8.33
N THR A 194 10.52 20.73 -7.86
CA THR A 194 10.32 20.99 -6.42
C THR A 194 9.88 19.72 -5.71
N PHE A 195 8.89 19.01 -6.25
CA PHE A 195 8.42 17.74 -5.76
C PHE A 195 9.54 16.68 -5.69
N MET A 196 10.35 16.55 -6.74
CA MET A 196 11.46 15.60 -6.78
C MET A 196 12.53 15.94 -5.75
N ILE A 197 12.97 17.21 -5.69
CA ILE A 197 14.03 17.65 -4.77
C ILE A 197 13.58 17.52 -3.32
N LEU A 198 12.33 17.89 -2.99
CA LEU A 198 11.79 17.71 -1.64
C LEU A 198 11.68 16.24 -1.27
N SER A 199 11.16 15.40 -2.17
CA SER A 199 11.07 13.95 -1.92
C SER A 199 12.44 13.33 -1.65
N TRP A 200 13.47 13.80 -2.36
CA TRP A 200 14.85 13.37 -2.18
C TRP A 200 15.41 13.81 -0.82
N ASN A 201 15.35 15.10 -0.50
CA ASN A 201 15.93 15.65 0.73
C ASN A 201 15.19 15.18 1.99
N LEU A 202 13.87 15.03 1.90
CA LEU A 202 13.04 14.57 3.02
C LEU A 202 13.04 13.04 3.14
N MET A 203 13.62 12.30 2.19
CA MET A 203 13.53 10.84 2.10
C MET A 203 12.07 10.38 2.27
N SER A 204 11.15 11.04 1.58
CA SER A 204 9.71 10.85 1.73
C SER A 204 9.10 10.17 0.50
N SER A 205 8.06 9.39 0.74
CA SER A 205 7.26 8.84 -0.35
C SER A 205 6.50 9.96 -1.07
N ALA A 206 6.12 9.74 -2.32
CA ALA A 206 5.33 10.68 -3.10
C ALA A 206 4.05 11.14 -2.36
N ALA A 207 3.34 10.22 -1.70
CA ALA A 207 2.13 10.52 -0.94
C ALA A 207 2.39 11.42 0.28
N ASN A 208 3.57 11.31 0.88
CA ASN A 208 3.98 12.18 1.97
C ASN A 208 4.41 13.56 1.46
N THR A 209 5.13 13.62 0.33
CA THR A 209 5.57 14.89 -0.23
C THR A 209 4.40 15.77 -0.69
N VAL A 210 3.39 15.17 -1.35
CA VAL A 210 2.18 15.88 -1.83
C VAL A 210 1.17 16.23 -0.71
N SER A 211 1.43 15.81 0.53
CA SER A 211 0.60 16.20 1.68
C SER A 211 1.27 17.27 2.54
N ILE A 212 2.39 17.82 2.07
CA ILE A 212 3.08 18.93 2.74
C ILE A 212 2.32 20.21 2.43
N CYS A 213 1.66 20.76 3.45
CA CYS A 213 1.03 22.07 3.41
C CYS A 213 1.96 23.11 4.06
N TYR A 214 1.67 24.41 3.88
CA TYR A 214 2.46 25.47 4.52
C TYR A 214 2.51 25.35 6.04
N GLY A 215 1.42 24.93 6.69
CA GLY A 215 1.38 24.68 8.13
C GLY A 215 2.29 23.54 8.60
N HIS A 216 2.81 22.72 7.69
CA HIS A 216 3.78 21.66 7.96
C HIS A 216 5.24 22.13 7.78
N LEU A 217 5.48 23.38 7.39
CA LEU A 217 6.81 23.93 7.20
C LEU A 217 7.08 25.02 8.23
N ALA A 218 8.22 24.95 8.90
CA ALA A 218 8.68 26.02 9.79
C ALA A 218 10.17 26.25 9.61
N TRP A 219 10.61 27.50 9.68
CA TRP A 219 12.03 27.80 9.81
C TRP A 219 12.45 27.67 11.27
N ARG A 220 13.55 26.96 11.52
CA ARG A 220 14.22 26.91 12.83
C ARG A 220 15.71 27.04 12.60
N ASP A 221 16.31 28.04 13.25
CA ASP A 221 17.73 28.37 13.13
C ASP A 221 18.19 28.48 11.66
N ASP A 222 18.99 27.56 11.17
CA ASP A 222 19.53 27.51 9.81
C ASP A 222 18.83 26.50 8.88
N ALA A 223 17.75 25.86 9.35
CA ALA A 223 17.07 24.76 8.66
C ALA A 223 15.58 25.05 8.38
N LEU A 224 15.13 24.67 7.19
CA LEU A 224 13.71 24.50 6.93
C LEU A 224 13.26 23.14 7.51
N CYS A 225 12.35 23.18 8.46
CA CYS A 225 11.78 22.01 9.13
C CYS A 225 10.47 21.58 8.45
N ALA A 226 10.39 20.35 7.98
CA ALA A 226 9.16 19.74 7.49
C ALA A 226 8.57 18.74 8.50
N TYR A 227 7.32 18.94 8.88
CA TYR A 227 6.57 18.10 9.81
C TYR A 227 5.62 17.18 9.05
N PHE A 228 5.80 15.87 9.19
CA PHE A 228 4.85 14.92 8.63
C PHE A 228 3.74 14.61 9.63
N ALA A 229 2.50 14.88 9.25
CA ALA A 229 1.32 14.47 10.02
C ALA A 229 1.11 12.94 9.99
N TYR A 230 1.51 12.29 8.89
CA TYR A 230 1.34 10.86 8.67
C TYR A 230 2.65 10.22 8.24
N MET A 231 3.05 9.12 8.90
CA MET A 231 4.18 8.30 8.47
C MET A 231 3.76 6.84 8.35
N LYS A 232 4.25 6.12 7.34
CA LYS A 232 3.89 4.71 7.12
C LYS A 232 4.19 3.80 8.33
N ASN A 233 5.25 4.11 9.08
CA ASN A 233 5.67 3.37 10.28
C ASN A 233 5.01 3.89 11.57
N ASP A 234 4.24 4.97 11.48
CA ASP A 234 3.46 5.56 12.57
C ASP A 234 2.15 6.11 12.03
N GLN A 235 1.30 5.21 11.56
CA GLN A 235 -0.01 5.56 10.99
C GLN A 235 -0.95 6.18 12.01
N ARG A 236 -0.69 5.96 13.31
CA ARG A 236 -1.49 6.47 14.42
C ARG A 236 -0.99 7.84 14.93
N GLY A 237 0.19 8.29 14.47
CA GLY A 237 0.80 9.55 14.87
C GLY A 237 1.12 9.62 16.37
N THR A 238 1.38 8.48 17.01
CA THR A 238 1.60 8.42 18.47
C THR A 238 3.04 8.74 18.84
N ARG A 239 3.96 8.82 17.87
CA ARG A 239 5.36 9.18 18.11
C ARG A 239 5.54 10.70 18.09
N PRO A 240 6.52 11.23 18.82
CA PRO A 240 6.93 12.62 18.69
C PRO A 240 7.17 12.97 17.21
N ARG A 241 6.59 14.10 16.76
CA ARG A 241 6.71 14.56 15.38
C ARG A 241 8.02 15.31 15.22
N ASP A 242 9.11 14.57 15.16
CA ASP A 242 10.43 15.15 14.91
C ASP A 242 10.47 15.72 13.48
N PRO A 243 10.84 17.00 13.31
CA PRO A 243 10.92 17.61 11.99
C PRO A 243 12.06 17.00 11.17
N ARG A 244 11.87 16.97 9.85
CA ARG A 244 12.97 16.71 8.92
C ARG A 244 13.57 18.03 8.49
N HIS A 245 14.86 18.18 8.73
CA HIS A 245 15.59 19.40 8.39
C HIS A 245 16.04 19.36 6.93
N VAL A 246 15.83 20.48 6.24
CA VAL A 246 16.20 20.70 4.85
C VAL A 246 17.03 21.98 4.78
N TYR A 247 18.18 21.89 4.14
CA TYR A 247 19.16 22.98 4.08
C TYR A 247 19.31 23.52 2.66
N ALA A 248 19.69 24.79 2.53
CA ALA A 248 20.07 25.36 1.25
C ALA A 248 21.37 24.73 0.73
N ASN A 249 21.46 24.55 -0.59
CA ASN A 249 22.69 24.14 -1.25
C ASN A 249 23.14 25.22 -2.25
N PRO A 250 23.96 26.19 -1.82
CA PRO A 250 24.42 27.27 -2.69
C PRO A 250 25.45 26.81 -3.75
N ILE A 251 26.14 25.68 -3.51
CA ILE A 251 27.18 25.15 -4.40
C ILE A 251 26.57 24.45 -5.62
N SER A 252 25.37 23.89 -5.49
CA SER A 252 24.67 23.21 -6.58
C SER A 252 23.21 23.68 -6.62
N PRO A 253 22.93 24.88 -7.19
CA PRO A 253 21.60 25.46 -7.22
C PRO A 253 20.56 24.56 -7.91
N GLU A 254 20.97 23.75 -8.88
CA GLU A 254 20.15 22.77 -9.60
C GLU A 254 19.44 21.79 -8.67
N ILE A 255 20.02 21.45 -7.52
CA ILE A 255 19.44 20.52 -6.52
C ILE A 255 19.11 21.21 -5.20
N CYS A 256 19.19 22.55 -5.14
CA CYS A 256 18.92 23.30 -3.92
C CYS A 256 17.41 23.29 -3.60
N PRO A 257 17.00 22.71 -2.45
CA PRO A 257 15.58 22.61 -2.07
C PRO A 257 14.96 23.97 -1.77
N ILE A 258 15.69 24.88 -1.12
CA ILE A 258 15.19 26.22 -0.81
C ILE A 258 14.98 27.05 -2.09
N LEU A 259 15.91 26.95 -3.05
CA LEU A 259 15.74 27.58 -4.36
C LEU A 259 14.57 26.97 -5.14
N ALA A 260 14.37 25.64 -5.04
CA ALA A 260 13.23 24.97 -5.68
C ALA A 260 11.90 25.45 -5.11
N LEU A 261 11.76 25.49 -3.79
CA LEU A 261 10.58 26.05 -3.11
C LEU A 261 10.33 27.50 -3.50
N GLY A 262 11.37 28.34 -3.46
CA GLY A 262 11.24 29.76 -3.84
C GLY A 262 10.75 29.95 -5.28
N LYS A 263 11.29 29.17 -6.24
CA LYS A 263 10.77 29.15 -7.61
C LYS A 263 9.34 28.61 -7.70
N CYS A 264 8.99 27.59 -6.93
CA CYS A 264 7.64 27.06 -6.94
C CYS A 264 6.62 28.11 -6.47
N TYR A 265 6.90 28.78 -5.34
CA TYR A 265 6.02 29.82 -4.79
C TYR A 265 5.93 31.07 -5.66
N ALA A 266 7.00 31.45 -6.35
CA ALA A 266 6.97 32.60 -7.25
C ALA A 266 6.11 32.39 -8.51
N PHE A 267 5.91 31.14 -8.94
CA PHE A 267 5.22 30.79 -10.19
C PHE A 267 3.87 30.09 -10.00
N HIS A 268 3.53 29.76 -8.75
CA HIS A 268 2.28 29.09 -8.40
C HIS A 268 1.65 29.72 -7.14
N ASP A 269 0.42 30.21 -7.25
CA ASP A 269 -0.45 30.55 -6.11
C ASP A 269 -0.96 29.25 -5.47
N ILE A 270 -0.07 28.50 -4.82
CA ILE A 270 -0.40 27.20 -4.23
C ILE A 270 -0.69 27.35 -2.74
N VAL A 271 -1.77 26.71 -2.26
CA VAL A 271 -2.14 26.51 -0.84
C VAL A 271 -1.61 25.14 -0.30
N SER A 272 -1.21 24.21 -1.18
CA SER A 272 -0.66 22.88 -0.86
C SER A 272 0.21 22.29 -1.99
N LEU A 273 1.42 21.79 -1.67
CA LEU A 273 2.36 21.14 -2.62
C LEU A 273 1.90 19.76 -3.08
#